data_AF-A0A975UEY1-F1
#
_entry.id   AF-A0A975UEY1-F1
#
_cell.length_a   1.000
_cell.length_b   1.000
_cell.length_c   1.000
_cell.angle_alpha   90.00
_cell.angle_beta   90.00
_cell.angle_gamma   90.00
#
_symmetry.space_group_name_H-M   'P 1'
#
loop_
_entity.id
_entity.type
_entity.pdbx_description
1 polymer ?
#
loop_
_entity_poly.entity_id
_entity_poly.type
_entity_poly.pdbx_seq_one_letter_code
_entity_poly.pdbx_strand_id
1 'polypeptide(L)'
;MKEAFAIGDRFGPQRSILFASDCWLKNLDHYPHPLNQRLLRIFDATLLINNGQDMHDYVLRSVKADKAMGSNYFSQPTEMMARAFEAVVESCSGIENPYLVSGTTKPDSIAVYPDIGHRDVIHAARQAYFHPLGAALSR
;
A
#
# COMPACT_ATOMS: atom_id res chain seq x y z
N MET A 1 -20.95 -19.61 -13.62
CA MET A 1 -19.64 -19.75 -12.93
C MET A 1 -19.48 -18.64 -11.89
N LYS A 2 -20.20 -18.72 -10.76
CA LYS A 2 -20.17 -17.74 -9.65
C LYS A 2 -20.06 -18.41 -8.27
N GLU A 3 -19.55 -19.64 -8.21
CA GLU A 3 -19.54 -20.44 -6.97
C GLU A 3 -18.15 -20.65 -6.35
N ALA A 4 -17.11 -19.99 -6.84
CA ALA A 4 -15.74 -20.22 -6.33
C ALA A 4 -15.39 -19.42 -5.04
N PHE A 5 -16.34 -18.69 -4.43
CA PHE A 5 -16.06 -17.79 -3.30
C PHE A 5 -16.79 -18.12 -1.99
N ALA A 6 -17.52 -19.22 -1.90
CA ALA A 6 -18.26 -19.56 -0.67
C ALA A 6 -17.42 -20.49 0.25
N ILE A 7 -16.61 -19.91 1.13
CA ILE A 7 -16.07 -20.61 2.30
C ILE A 7 -16.84 -20.15 3.53
N GLY A 8 -17.58 -21.09 4.13
CA GLY A 8 -17.83 -21.15 5.57
C GLY A 8 -18.78 -20.11 6.14
N ASP A 9 -20.04 -20.51 6.28
CA ASP A 9 -21.11 -19.81 6.96
C ASP A 9 -20.70 -19.32 8.37
N ARG A 10 -20.69 -18.01 8.57
CA ARG A 10 -20.62 -17.36 9.88
C ARG A 10 -21.86 -16.47 10.00
N PHE A 11 -22.95 -17.05 10.51
CA PHE A 11 -24.22 -16.38 10.71
C PHE A 11 -24.12 -15.21 11.70
N GLY A 12 -23.80 -14.03 11.16
CA GLY A 12 -23.90 -12.71 11.75
C GLY A 12 -23.52 -11.69 10.67
N PRO A 13 -23.97 -10.41 10.71
CA PRO A 13 -23.46 -9.41 9.79
C PRO A 13 -21.98 -9.18 10.10
N GLN A 14 -21.11 -9.94 9.45
CA GLN A 14 -19.68 -9.77 9.55
C GLN A 14 -19.37 -8.48 8.80
N ARG A 15 -19.33 -7.37 9.53
CA ARG A 15 -18.82 -6.09 9.02
C ARG A 15 -17.44 -6.39 8.45
N SER A 16 -17.34 -6.47 7.13
CA SER A 16 -16.05 -6.61 6.46
C SER A 16 -15.20 -5.42 6.88
N ILE A 17 -14.02 -5.66 7.43
CA ILE A 17 -13.07 -4.59 7.68
C ILE A 17 -12.72 -3.99 6.32
N LEU A 18 -12.98 -2.70 6.14
CA LEU A 18 -12.64 -1.97 4.92
C LEU A 18 -11.31 -1.27 5.14
N PHE A 19 -10.31 -1.60 4.34
CA PHE A 19 -9.05 -0.86 4.33
C PHE A 19 -9.19 0.43 3.53
N ALA A 20 -8.52 1.49 3.98
CA ALA A 20 -8.57 2.78 3.30
C ALA A 20 -8.02 2.72 1.85
N SER A 21 -7.05 1.84 1.58
CA SER A 21 -6.54 1.55 0.23
C SER A 21 -7.61 0.96 -0.68
N ASP A 22 -8.43 0.05 -0.16
CA ASP A 22 -9.56 -0.53 -0.92
C ASP A 22 -10.67 0.49 -1.13
N CYS A 23 -10.95 1.34 -0.13
CA CYS A 23 -11.91 2.43 -0.24
C CYS A 23 -11.48 3.46 -1.29
N TRP A 24 -10.18 3.82 -1.32
CA TRP A 24 -9.61 4.72 -2.32
C TRP A 24 -9.72 4.12 -3.72
N LEU A 25 -9.39 2.83 -3.91
CA LEU A 25 -9.49 2.17 -5.22
C LEU A 25 -10.94 2.15 -5.74
N LYS A 26 -11.90 1.97 -4.84
CA LYS A 26 -13.34 1.97 -5.16
C LYS A 26 -13.94 3.38 -5.26
N ASN A 27 -13.13 4.43 -5.11
CA ASN A 27 -13.56 5.82 -5.12
C ASN A 27 -14.73 6.08 -4.15
N LEU A 28 -14.64 5.52 -2.94
CA LEU A 28 -15.66 5.75 -1.90
C LEU A 28 -15.47 7.13 -1.28
N ASP A 29 -16.59 7.75 -0.90
CA ASP A 29 -16.57 9.01 -0.17
C ASP A 29 -15.80 8.89 1.15
N HIS A 30 -15.01 9.92 1.43
CA HIS A 30 -14.25 10.02 2.68
C HIS A 30 -14.63 11.31 3.41
N TYR A 31 -14.50 11.27 4.73
CA TYR A 31 -14.72 12.46 5.54
C TYR A 31 -13.70 13.56 5.16
N PRO A 32 -14.13 14.79 4.82
CA PRO A 32 -13.25 15.84 4.33
C PRO A 32 -12.40 16.39 5.47
N HIS A 33 -11.22 15.81 5.64
CA HIS A 33 -10.26 16.15 6.69
C HIS A 33 -8.83 16.19 6.13
N PRO A 34 -7.98 17.16 6.53
CA PRO A 34 -6.61 17.26 6.01
C PRO A 34 -5.77 16.00 6.18
N LEU A 35 -6.02 15.22 7.25
CA LEU A 35 -5.34 13.94 7.46
C LEU A 35 -5.74 12.89 6.40
N ASN A 36 -7.03 12.81 6.07
CA ASN A 36 -7.52 11.89 5.04
C ASN A 36 -6.97 12.29 3.67
N GLN A 37 -6.93 13.59 3.35
CA GLN A 37 -6.31 14.07 2.11
C GLN A 37 -4.84 13.66 1.99
N ARG A 38 -4.07 13.75 3.08
CA ARG A 38 -2.68 13.27 3.11
C ARG A 38 -2.58 11.76 2.97
N LEU A 39 -3.52 11.00 3.55
CA LEU A 39 -3.58 9.55 3.38
C LEU A 39 -3.85 9.16 1.92
N LEU A 40 -4.81 9.82 1.26
CA LEU A 40 -5.10 9.56 -0.15
C LEU A 40 -3.90 9.89 -1.04
N ARG A 41 -3.16 10.96 -0.74
CA ARG A 41 -1.90 11.29 -1.44
C ARG A 41 -0.83 10.20 -1.30
N ILE A 42 -0.82 9.42 -0.22
CA ILE A 42 0.07 8.25 -0.11
C ILE A 42 -0.35 7.19 -1.11
N PHE A 43 -1.65 6.92 -1.26
CA PHE A 43 -2.15 5.95 -2.24
C PHE A 43 -1.85 6.41 -3.67
N ASP A 44 -2.10 7.68 -3.99
CA ASP A 44 -1.77 8.26 -5.30
C ASP A 44 -0.27 8.11 -5.61
N ALA A 45 0.60 8.51 -4.67
CA ALA A 45 2.05 8.40 -4.81
C ALA A 45 2.55 6.95 -4.95
N THR A 46 1.83 5.99 -4.39
CA THR A 46 2.22 4.57 -4.40
C THR A 46 1.70 3.83 -5.63
N LEU A 47 0.49 4.15 -6.08
CA LEU A 47 -0.23 3.32 -7.05
C LEU A 47 -0.36 3.98 -8.42
N LEU A 48 -0.20 5.30 -8.52
CA LEU A 48 -0.42 6.05 -9.76
C LEU A 48 0.84 6.82 -10.20
N ILE A 49 0.83 7.24 -11.46
CA ILE A 49 1.78 8.15 -12.09
C ILE A 49 1.03 9.20 -12.93
N ASN A 50 1.77 10.12 -13.56
CA ASN A 50 1.22 11.12 -14.49
C ASN A 50 0.05 11.91 -13.88
N ASN A 51 0.22 12.36 -12.62
CA ASN A 51 -0.83 13.05 -11.84
C ASN A 51 -2.14 12.26 -11.72
N GLY A 52 -2.04 10.94 -11.56
CA GLY A 52 -3.19 10.07 -11.31
C GLY A 52 -3.87 9.52 -12.56
N GLN A 53 -3.30 9.74 -13.75
CA GLN A 53 -3.90 9.28 -15.02
C GLN A 53 -3.58 7.82 -15.34
N ASP A 54 -2.42 7.34 -14.88
CA ASP A 54 -1.95 5.98 -15.17
C ASP A 54 -1.53 5.25 -13.89
N MET A 55 -1.51 3.92 -13.96
CA MET A 55 -0.96 3.08 -12.90
C MET A 55 0.56 3.14 -12.91
N HIS A 56 1.17 3.12 -11.72
CA HIS A 56 2.61 2.93 -11.61
C HIS A 56 3.01 1.54 -12.12
N ASP A 57 4.21 1.41 -12.70
CA ASP A 57 4.80 0.11 -13.08
C ASP A 57 4.81 -0.89 -11.91
N TYR A 58 4.82 -0.37 -10.69
CA TYR A 58 4.70 -1.14 -9.46
C TYR A 58 3.42 -2.00 -9.42
N VAL A 59 2.28 -1.43 -9.83
CA VAL A 59 1.00 -2.14 -9.97
C VAL A 59 1.09 -3.20 -11.05
N LEU A 60 1.67 -2.87 -12.20
CA LEU A 60 1.79 -3.79 -13.34
C LEU A 60 2.61 -5.03 -12.97
N ARG A 61 3.72 -4.84 -12.26
CA ARG A 61 4.56 -5.95 -11.76
C ARG A 61 3.82 -6.83 -10.75
N SER A 62 3.04 -6.23 -9.84
CA SER A 62 2.22 -6.98 -8.90
C SER A 62 1.13 -7.81 -9.59
N VAL A 63 0.46 -7.25 -10.61
CA VAL A 63 -0.52 -7.99 -11.42
C VAL A 63 0.14 -9.13 -12.20
N LYS A 64 1.36 -8.92 -12.70
CA LYS A 64 2.13 -9.96 -13.39
C LYS A 64 2.50 -11.11 -12.45
N ALA A 65 2.87 -10.80 -11.21
CA ALA A 65 3.17 -11.81 -10.19
C ALA A 65 1.93 -12.66 -9.86
N ASP A 66 0.77 -12.03 -9.70
CA ASP A 66 -0.50 -12.73 -9.49
C ASP A 66 -0.85 -13.68 -10.62
N LYS A 67 -0.70 -13.24 -11.88
CA LYS A 67 -0.92 -14.09 -13.05
C LYS A 67 0.03 -15.30 -13.08
N ALA A 68 1.29 -15.09 -12.72
CA ALA A 68 2.29 -16.16 -12.70
C ALA A 68 2.00 -17.21 -11.60
N MET A 69 1.41 -16.78 -10.48
CA MET A 69 1.12 -17.62 -9.32
C MET A 69 -0.33 -18.13 -9.27
N GLY A 70 -1.18 -17.71 -10.22
CA GLY A 70 -2.61 -18.04 -10.20
C GLY A 70 -3.34 -17.48 -8.98
N SER A 71 -2.85 -16.38 -8.40
CA SER A 71 -3.34 -15.75 -7.18
C SER A 71 -3.99 -14.39 -7.46
N ASN A 72 -4.65 -13.85 -6.45
CA ASN A 72 -5.04 -12.44 -6.40
C ASN A 72 -4.63 -11.89 -5.03
N TYR A 73 -3.32 -11.82 -4.81
CA TYR A 73 -2.69 -11.44 -3.54
C TYR A 73 -1.71 -10.29 -3.76
N PHE A 74 -0.79 -10.40 -4.72
CA PHE A 74 0.23 -9.39 -4.94
C PHE A 74 -0.35 -8.05 -5.40
N SER A 75 -1.40 -8.05 -6.21
CA SER A 75 -2.04 -6.82 -6.70
C SER A 75 -3.14 -6.28 -5.79
N GLN A 76 -3.39 -6.89 -4.62
CA GLN A 76 -4.31 -6.32 -3.66
C GLN A 76 -3.78 -4.97 -3.16
N PRO A 77 -4.57 -3.88 -3.17
CA PRO A 77 -4.10 -2.56 -2.76
C PRO A 77 -3.50 -2.57 -1.36
N THR A 78 -4.14 -3.27 -0.43
CA THR A 78 -3.67 -3.40 0.96
C THR A 78 -2.29 -4.07 1.05
N GLU A 79 -2.08 -5.14 0.28
CA GLU A 79 -0.80 -5.86 0.22
C GLU A 79 0.30 -5.05 -0.47
N MET A 80 -0.06 -4.32 -1.53
CA MET A 80 0.86 -3.37 -2.17
C MET A 80 1.26 -2.24 -1.22
N MET A 81 0.31 -1.70 -0.46
CA MET A 81 0.59 -0.67 0.54
C MET A 81 1.46 -1.21 1.68
N ALA A 82 1.26 -2.45 2.11
CA ALA A 82 2.10 -3.09 3.11
C ALA A 82 3.56 -3.23 2.61
N ARG A 83 3.76 -3.78 1.42
CA ARG A 83 5.10 -3.93 0.82
C ARG A 83 5.78 -2.59 0.54
N ALA A 84 5.02 -1.59 0.08
CA ALA A 84 5.52 -0.23 -0.06
C ALA A 84 5.92 0.39 1.29
N PHE A 85 5.15 0.13 2.35
CA PHE A 85 5.46 0.60 3.68
C PHE A 85 6.79 0.02 4.17
N GLU A 86 6.90 -1.29 4.08
CA GLU A 86 8.06 -2.10 4.42
C GLU A 86 9.33 -1.63 3.68
N ALA A 87 9.25 -1.52 2.35
CA ALA A 87 10.36 -1.10 1.51
C ALA A 87 10.88 0.31 1.83
N VAL A 88 9.98 1.25 2.14
CA VAL A 88 10.36 2.60 2.55
C VAL A 88 11.04 2.59 3.91
N VAL A 89 10.53 1.82 4.87
CA VAL A 89 11.14 1.74 6.21
C VAL A 89 12.54 1.12 6.15
N GLU A 90 12.74 0.07 5.34
CA GLU A 90 14.08 -0.51 5.11
C GLU A 90 15.05 0.50 4.50
N SER A 91 14.55 1.50 3.76
CA SER A 91 15.40 2.52 3.12
C SER A 91 15.80 3.66 4.06
N CYS A 92 15.24 3.72 5.27
CA CYS A 92 15.56 4.76 6.25
C CYS A 92 16.82 4.42 7.04
N SER A 93 17.97 5.00 6.66
CA SER A 93 19.28 4.72 7.28
C SER A 93 19.40 5.03 8.78
N GLY A 94 18.46 5.78 9.35
CA GLY A 94 18.43 6.12 10.79
C GLY A 94 17.57 5.20 11.65
N ILE A 95 16.93 4.17 11.08
CA ILE A 95 16.04 3.26 11.80
C ILE A 95 16.65 1.85 11.77
N GLU A 96 17.39 1.50 12.82
CA GLU A 96 17.95 0.16 12.99
C GLU A 96 17.12 -0.61 14.03
N ASN A 97 16.39 -1.64 13.58
CA ASN A 97 15.69 -2.54 14.48
C ASN A 97 15.66 -3.96 13.85
N PRO A 98 16.12 -5.00 14.57
CA PRO A 98 16.15 -6.39 14.08
C PRO A 98 14.80 -6.97 13.64
N TYR A 99 13.69 -6.38 14.07
CA TYR A 99 12.33 -6.76 13.65
C TYR A 99 11.85 -6.02 12.40
N LEU A 100 12.63 -5.07 11.89
CA LEU A 100 12.31 -4.43 10.63
C LEU A 100 12.59 -5.36 9.47
N VAL A 101 11.73 -5.23 8.45
CA VAL A 101 11.86 -5.99 7.23
C VAL A 101 13.25 -5.77 6.64
N SER A 102 13.84 -6.83 6.10
CA SER A 102 15.08 -6.75 5.34
C SER A 102 14.97 -7.60 4.08
N GLY A 103 15.68 -7.19 3.04
CA GLY A 103 15.76 -7.92 1.78
C GLY A 103 14.78 -7.49 0.70
N THR A 104 14.04 -6.38 0.86
CA THR A 104 13.20 -5.83 -0.23
C THR A 104 14.04 -5.23 -1.37
N THR A 105 15.36 -5.14 -1.19
CA THR A 105 16.36 -4.67 -2.16
C THR A 105 17.10 -5.82 -2.86
N LYS A 106 16.83 -7.09 -2.51
CA LYS A 106 17.55 -8.25 -3.05
C LYS A 106 17.09 -8.60 -4.47
N PRO A 107 18.01 -8.90 -5.40
CA PRO A 107 17.69 -9.20 -6.81
C PRO A 107 16.84 -10.47 -7.04
N ASP A 108 16.92 -11.45 -6.13
CA ASP A 108 16.29 -12.79 -6.30
C ASP A 108 14.80 -12.83 -5.93
N SER A 109 14.20 -11.73 -5.50
CA SER A 109 12.77 -11.68 -5.20
C SER A 109 11.97 -11.39 -6.47
N ILE A 110 10.75 -11.96 -6.58
CA ILE A 110 9.75 -11.48 -7.53
C ILE A 110 9.68 -9.96 -7.33
N ALA A 111 9.86 -9.18 -8.40
CA ALA A 111 9.96 -7.72 -8.32
C ALA A 111 8.59 -7.09 -7.94
N VAL A 112 8.15 -7.27 -6.70
CA VAL A 112 6.86 -6.83 -6.14
C VAL A 112 7.02 -5.76 -5.05
N TYR A 113 8.21 -5.15 -4.98
CA TYR A 113 8.51 -3.97 -4.17
C TYR A 113 8.72 -2.73 -5.06
N PRO A 114 8.46 -1.52 -4.55
CA PRO A 114 8.85 -0.29 -5.24
C PRO A 114 10.38 -0.21 -5.38
N ASP A 115 10.86 0.36 -6.48
CA ASP A 115 12.28 0.67 -6.66
C ASP A 115 12.70 1.87 -5.78
N ILE A 116 14.00 2.16 -5.71
CA ILE A 116 14.54 3.21 -4.83
C ILE A 116 13.94 4.59 -5.14
N GLY A 117 13.81 4.96 -6.43
CA GLY A 117 13.24 6.25 -6.80
C GLY A 117 11.78 6.37 -6.39
N HIS A 118 11.01 5.29 -6.56
CA HIS A 118 9.62 5.24 -6.12
C HIS A 118 9.49 5.28 -4.59
N ARG A 119 10.39 4.62 -3.86
CA ARG A 119 10.45 4.67 -2.38
C ARG A 119 10.63 6.10 -1.88
N ASP A 120 11.47 6.92 -2.51
CA ASP A 120 11.67 8.32 -2.11
C ASP A 120 10.37 9.15 -2.24
N VAL A 121 9.63 8.94 -3.34
CA VAL A 121 8.33 9.60 -3.57
C VAL A 121 7.31 9.18 -2.51
N ILE A 122 7.22 7.88 -2.23
CA ILE A 122 6.32 7.34 -1.19
C ILE A 122 6.73 7.86 0.19
N HIS A 123 8.03 7.93 0.48
CA HIS A 123 8.56 8.43 1.74
C HIS A 123 8.18 9.89 1.98
N ALA A 124 8.30 10.76 0.97
CA ALA A 124 7.88 12.15 1.06
C ALA A 124 6.38 12.29 1.39
N ALA A 125 5.51 11.53 0.72
CA ALA A 125 4.07 11.52 0.99
C ALA A 125 3.77 11.02 2.43
N ARG A 126 4.49 9.99 2.88
CA ARG A 126 4.36 9.46 4.25
C ARG A 126 4.80 10.46 5.31
N GLN A 127 5.92 11.15 5.11
CA GLN A 127 6.35 12.20 6.03
C GLN A 127 5.29 13.30 6.14
N ALA A 128 4.70 13.74 5.02
CA ALA A 128 3.64 14.73 5.02
C ALA A 128 2.39 14.29 5.81
N TYR A 129 2.09 12.98 5.84
CA TYR A 129 1.01 12.40 6.64
C TYR A 129 1.36 12.28 8.12
N PHE A 130 2.50 11.68 8.47
CA PHE A 130 2.86 11.37 9.86
C PHE A 130 3.43 12.56 10.64
N HIS A 131 4.08 13.52 9.99
CA HIS A 131 4.65 14.69 10.67
C HIS A 131 3.61 15.48 11.52
N PRO A 132 2.43 15.88 10.99
CA PRO A 132 1.43 16.58 11.80
C PRO A 132 0.86 15.71 12.93
N LEU A 133 0.79 14.37 12.75
CA LEU A 133 0.37 13.45 13.81
C LEU A 133 1.41 13.42 14.94
N GLY A 134 2.69 13.30 14.60
CA GLY A 134 3.77 13.36 15.59
C GLY A 134 3.77 14.68 16.35
N ALA A 135 3.64 15.80 15.64
CA ALA A 135 3.57 17.13 16.24
C ALA A 135 2.36 17.32 17.17
N ALA A 136 1.24 16.65 16.91
CA ALA A 136 0.06 16.68 17.78
C ALA A 136 0.26 15.83 19.06
N LEU A 137 1.01 14.73 18.97
CA LEU A 137 1.32 13.84 20.10
C LEU A 137 2.45 14.37 21.01
N SER A 138 3.33 15.22 20.50
CA SER A 138 4.43 15.82 21.26
C SER A 138 4.06 17.10 22.02
N ARG A 139 2.76 17.41 22.13
CA ARG A 139 2.22 18.53 22.91
C ARG A 139 1.63 18.01 24.22
#